data_AF-A0A5N6KUZ9-F1
#
_entry.id   AF-A0A5N6KUZ9-F1
#
_cell.length_a   1.000
_cell.length_b   1.000
_cell.length_c   1.000
_cell.angle_alpha   90.00
_cell.angle_beta   90.00
_cell.angle_gamma   90.00
#
_symmetry.space_group_name_H-M   'P 1'
#
loop_
_entity.id
_entity.type
_entity.pdbx_description
1 polymer ?
#
loop_
_entity_poly.entity_id
_entity_poly.type
_entity_poly.pdbx_seq_one_letter_code
_entity_poly.pdbx_strand_id
1 'polypeptide(L)'
;MSTVHIDGKEHVQDSLTGLDAARKTYLENEQDGSARRALQQVTILDVGGGNGLAARNILKTHQSVQGRVIVQDLFEMLVRYDMVVEHFEFKTHDFFEPQPVKGTPLAL
;
A
#
# COMPACT_ATOMS: atom_id res chain seq x y z
N MET A 1 17.97 21.79 31.50
CA MET A 1 19.27 21.10 31.39
C MET A 1 19.51 20.33 32.66
N SER A 2 19.42 18.99 32.62
CA SER A 2 19.88 18.16 33.74
C SER A 2 20.43 16.87 33.15
N THR A 3 21.69 16.56 33.48
CA THR A 3 22.46 15.45 32.93
C THR A 3 22.69 14.45 34.06
N VAL A 4 22.29 13.19 33.87
CA VAL A 4 22.66 12.08 34.75
C VAL A 4 23.85 11.36 34.12
N HIS A 5 24.96 11.26 34.85
CA HIS A 5 26.17 10.55 34.44
C HIS A 5 26.16 9.13 35.00
N ILE A 6 26.14 8.12 34.13
CA ILE A 6 26.52 6.75 34.47
C ILE A 6 27.36 6.18 33.31
N ASP A 7 28.59 5.73 33.65
CA ASP A 7 29.51 4.90 32.88
C ASP A 7 29.65 5.14 31.38
N GLY A 8 30.43 6.18 31.02
CA GLY A 8 31.49 6.12 29.99
C GLY A 8 31.18 5.63 28.56
N LYS A 9 29.92 5.36 28.24
CA LYS A 9 29.44 5.06 26.90
C LYS A 9 28.35 6.06 26.62
N GLU A 10 28.62 6.98 25.71
CA GLU A 10 27.57 7.72 25.03
C GLU A 10 26.67 6.69 24.34
N HIS A 11 25.61 6.25 25.02
CA HIS A 11 24.45 5.71 24.35
C HIS A 11 23.67 6.91 23.83
N VAL A 12 24.07 7.34 22.64
CA VAL A 12 23.19 8.11 21.77
C VAL A 12 22.02 7.19 21.45
N GLN A 13 20.97 7.29 22.24
CA GLN A 13 19.68 6.71 21.90
C GLN A 13 19.14 7.59 20.78
N ASP A 14 19.57 7.30 19.55
CA ASP A 14 19.05 7.93 18.34
C ASP A 14 17.55 7.60 18.27
N SER A 15 16.73 8.47 18.84
CA SER A 15 15.30 8.47 18.63
C SER A 15 15.06 8.93 17.20
N LEU A 16 15.18 8.00 16.25
CA LEU A 16 14.79 8.23 14.86
C LEU A 16 13.34 8.74 14.90
N THR A 17 13.13 9.94 14.36
CA THR A 17 11.77 10.45 14.18
C THR A 17 11.01 9.47 13.28
N GLY A 18 9.68 9.43 13.36
CA GLY A 18 8.89 8.47 12.57
C GLY A 18 9.19 8.51 11.06
N LEU A 19 9.67 9.66 10.55
CA LEU A 19 10.08 9.83 9.16
C LEU A 19 11.45 9.20 8.88
N ASP A 20 12.41 9.32 9.80
CA ASP A 20 13.75 8.74 9.65
C ASP A 20 13.72 7.21 9.77
N ALA A 21 12.85 6.68 10.64
CA ALA A 21 12.61 5.24 10.75
C ALA A 21 11.98 4.68 9.47
N ALA A 22 10.94 5.33 8.94
CA ALA A 22 10.31 4.93 7.69
C ALA A 22 11.28 4.99 6.50
N ARG A 23 12.14 6.03 6.45
CA ARG A 23 13.18 6.17 5.42
C ARG A 23 14.24 5.06 5.52
N LYS A 24 14.69 4.73 6.74
CA LYS A 24 15.66 3.65 6.96
C LYS A 24 15.09 2.30 6.51
N THR A 25 13.86 1.99 6.93
CA THR A 25 13.16 0.76 6.51
C THR A 25 12.97 0.70 5.00
N TYR A 26 12.62 1.82 4.36
CA TYR A 26 12.50 1.88 2.89
C TYR A 26 13.83 1.56 2.18
N LEU A 27 14.94 2.17 2.64
CA LEU A 27 16.26 1.96 2.04
C LEU A 27 16.77 0.52 2.25
N GLU A 28 16.51 -0.07 3.43
CA GLU A 28 16.83 -1.47 3.71
C GLU A 28 16.02 -2.42 2.80
N ASN A 29 14.73 -2.14 2.59
CA ASN A 29 13.86 -2.90 1.68
C ASN A 29 14.17 -2.68 0.18
N GLU A 30 14.80 -1.56 -0.20
CA GLU A 30 15.26 -1.39 -1.58
C GLU A 30 16.51 -2.22 -1.88
N GLN A 31 17.41 -2.37 -0.90
CA GLN A 31 18.64 -3.14 -1.05
C GLN A 31 18.39 -4.65 -1.15
N ASP A 32 17.38 -5.19 -0.48
CA ASP A 32 16.98 -6.61 -0.60
C ASP A 32 15.95 -6.86 -1.72
N GLY A 33 15.50 -5.80 -2.41
CA GLY A 33 14.51 -5.83 -3.48
C GLY A 33 13.06 -6.03 -3.02
N SER A 34 12.78 -6.05 -1.72
CA SER A 34 11.45 -6.20 -1.14
C SER A 34 10.56 -4.98 -1.41
N ALA A 35 11.11 -3.76 -1.44
CA ALA A 35 10.37 -2.55 -1.81
C ALA A 35 9.89 -2.61 -3.27
N ARG A 36 10.74 -3.05 -4.19
CA ARG A 36 10.36 -3.28 -5.60
C ARG A 36 9.30 -4.36 -5.74
N ARG A 37 9.40 -5.45 -4.96
CA ARG A 37 8.38 -6.51 -4.92
C ARG A 37 7.05 -6.02 -4.33
N ALA A 38 7.08 -5.20 -3.28
CA ALA A 38 5.90 -4.60 -2.67
C ALA A 38 5.18 -3.65 -3.65
N LEU A 39 5.93 -2.87 -4.44
CA LEU A 39 5.38 -2.03 -5.51
C LEU A 39 4.77 -2.85 -6.67
N GLN A 40 5.24 -4.08 -6.88
CA GLN A 40 4.67 -5.01 -7.86
C GLN A 40 3.49 -5.82 -7.32
N GLN A 41 3.33 -5.95 -6.01
CA GLN A 41 2.22 -6.69 -5.41
C GLN A 41 0.91 -5.90 -5.48
N VAL A 42 -0.20 -6.63 -5.61
CA VAL A 42 -1.54 -6.04 -5.49
C VAL A 42 -1.87 -5.96 -4.01
N THR A 43 -1.86 -4.75 -3.46
CA THR A 43 -2.09 -4.52 -2.03
C THR A 43 -3.57 -4.53 -1.69
N ILE A 44 -4.40 -4.01 -2.60
CA ILE A 44 -5.86 -3.97 -2.45
C ILE A 44 -6.50 -4.51 -3.73
N LEU A 45 -7.45 -5.44 -3.56
CA LEU A 45 -8.33 -5.92 -4.61
C LEU A 45 -9.79 -5.62 -4.22
N ASP A 46 -10.43 -4.68 -4.91
CA ASP A 46 -11.81 -4.25 -4.65
C ASP A 46 -12.76 -4.94 -5.64
N VAL A 47 -13.43 -6.02 -5.22
CA VAL A 47 -14.24 -6.88 -6.10
C VAL A 47 -15.69 -6.41 -6.12
N GLY A 48 -16.23 -6.12 -7.31
CA GLY A 48 -17.53 -5.45 -7.43
C GLY A 48 -17.48 -3.98 -6.98
N GLY A 49 -16.30 -3.35 -7.10
CA GLY A 49 -16.01 -2.05 -6.49
C GLY A 49 -16.58 -0.84 -7.26
N GLY A 50 -17.19 -1.03 -8.43
CA GLY A 50 -17.72 0.03 -9.27
C GLY A 50 -16.67 1.08 -9.63
N ASN A 51 -16.85 2.30 -9.10
CA ASN A 51 -15.90 3.40 -9.31
C ASN A 51 -14.68 3.37 -8.36
N GLY A 52 -14.58 2.37 -7.49
CA GLY A 52 -13.50 2.19 -6.51
C GLY A 52 -13.62 3.08 -5.28
N LEU A 53 -14.82 3.52 -4.89
CA LEU A 53 -15.01 4.42 -3.74
C LEU A 53 -14.41 3.86 -2.43
N ALA A 54 -14.58 2.56 -2.18
CA ALA A 54 -14.05 1.91 -0.98
C ALA A 54 -12.52 1.96 -0.96
N ALA A 55 -11.86 1.48 -2.02
CA ALA A 55 -10.42 1.53 -2.14
C ALA A 55 -9.85 2.97 -2.09
N ARG A 56 -10.53 3.95 -2.70
CA ARG A 56 -10.15 5.39 -2.59
C ARG A 56 -10.20 5.88 -1.15
N ASN A 57 -11.22 5.53 -0.39
CA ASN A 57 -11.33 5.94 1.02
C ASN A 57 -10.26 5.29 1.90
N ILE A 58 -9.89 4.05 1.60
CA ILE A 58 -8.78 3.37 2.30
C ILE A 58 -7.45 4.09 2.02
N LEU A 59 -7.13 4.40 0.76
CA LEU A 59 -5.88 5.12 0.44
C LEU A 59 -5.84 6.53 1.03
N LYS A 60 -6.98 7.23 1.07
CA LYS A 60 -7.07 8.56 1.71
C LYS A 60 -6.78 8.51 3.21
N THR A 61 -7.23 7.45 3.89
CA THR A 61 -7.09 7.28 5.34
C THR A 61 -5.76 6.64 5.73
N HIS A 62 -5.15 5.86 4.84
CA HIS A 62 -3.92 5.11 5.07
C HIS A 62 -2.90 5.40 3.95
N GLN A 63 -2.33 6.61 3.96
CA GLN A 63 -1.39 7.07 2.93
C GLN A 63 -0.05 6.28 2.89
N SER A 64 0.23 5.48 3.92
CA SER A 64 1.40 4.61 3.99
C SER A 64 1.23 3.29 3.20
N VAL A 65 0.03 3.00 2.69
CA VAL A 65 -0.22 1.81 1.87
C VAL A 65 0.51 1.96 0.54
N GLN A 66 1.59 1.21 0.38
CA GLN A 66 2.34 1.10 -0.88
C GLN A 66 1.82 -0.08 -1.72
N GLY A 67 1.91 0.04 -3.04
CA GLY A 67 1.60 -1.04 -3.99
C GLY A 67 0.39 -0.76 -4.88
N ARG A 68 0.02 -1.75 -5.70
CA ARG A 68 -1.04 -1.60 -6.71
C ARG A 68 -2.42 -1.81 -6.11
N VAL A 69 -3.38 -1.00 -6.55
CA VAL A 69 -4.80 -1.20 -6.24
C VAL A 69 -5.51 -1.65 -7.50
N ILE A 70 -6.21 -2.78 -7.42
CA ILE A 70 -7.06 -3.28 -8.49
C ILE A 70 -8.52 -3.13 -8.09
N VAL A 71 -9.34 -2.54 -8.96
CA VAL A 71 -10.80 -2.54 -8.84
C VAL A 71 -11.36 -3.44 -9.92
N GLN A 72 -12.15 -4.43 -9.52
CA GLN A 72 -12.79 -5.39 -10.40
C GLN A 72 -14.28 -5.17 -10.46
N ASP A 73 -14.85 -5.23 -11.66
CA ASP A 73 -16.29 -5.22 -11.88
C ASP A 73 -16.62 -5.78 -13.27
N LEU A 74 -17.90 -5.90 -13.60
CA LEU A 74 -18.36 -6.21 -14.94
C LEU A 74 -18.01 -5.07 -15.92
N PHE A 75 -17.83 -5.40 -17.20
CA PHE A 75 -17.40 -4.43 -18.22
C PHE A 75 -18.38 -3.26 -18.32
N GLU A 76 -19.68 -3.55 -18.32
CA GLU A 76 -20.77 -2.57 -18.38
C GLU A 76 -20.83 -1.64 -17.18
N MET A 77 -20.22 -2.01 -16.06
CA MET A 77 -20.08 -1.15 -14.89
C MET A 77 -18.87 -0.24 -15.05
N LEU A 78 -17.72 -0.78 -15.45
CA LEU A 78 -16.49 -0.02 -15.61
C LEU A 78 -16.60 1.11 -16.64
N VAL A 79 -17.23 0.86 -17.79
CA VAL A 79 -17.40 1.88 -18.85
C VAL A 79 -18.30 3.06 -18.46
N ARG A 80 -19.01 2.98 -17.33
CA ARG A 80 -19.83 4.09 -16.82
C ARG A 80 -19.02 5.11 -16.03
N TYR A 81 -17.78 4.80 -15.70
CA TYR A 81 -16.93 5.64 -14.87
C TYR A 81 -15.79 6.23 -15.68
N ASP A 82 -15.39 7.46 -15.35
CA ASP A 82 -14.14 8.04 -15.84
C ASP A 82 -12.99 7.42 -15.01
N MET A 83 -12.26 6.50 -15.63
CA MET A 83 -11.37 5.55 -14.94
C MET A 83 -9.92 6.04 -14.81
N VAL A 84 -9.63 7.29 -15.12
CA VAL A 84 -8.27 7.82 -15.00
C VAL A 84 -8.02 8.31 -13.57
N VAL A 85 -7.67 7.38 -12.68
CA VAL A 85 -7.14 7.71 -11.36
C VAL A 85 -5.74 7.13 -11.24
N GLU A 86 -4.78 8.01 -10.98
CA GLU A 86 -3.39 7.63 -10.70
C GLU A 86 -3.40 6.59 -9.56
N HIS A 87 -2.66 5.48 -9.75
CA HIS A 87 -2.55 4.33 -8.83
C HIS A 87 -3.70 3.31 -8.80
N PHE A 88 -4.76 3.47 -9.60
CA PHE A 88 -5.83 2.48 -9.73
C PHE A 88 -5.78 1.75 -11.06
N GLU A 89 -5.74 0.42 -11.02
CA GLU A 89 -5.94 -0.44 -12.19
C GLU A 89 -7.36 -1.00 -12.13
N PHE A 90 -8.18 -0.67 -13.12
CA PHE A 90 -9.52 -1.25 -13.21
C PHE A 90 -9.50 -2.44 -14.18
N LYS A 91 -10.10 -3.57 -13.77
CA LYS A 91 -10.08 -4.81 -14.55
C LYS A 91 -11.46 -5.45 -14.60
N THR A 92 -11.89 -5.85 -15.79
CA THR A 92 -13.12 -6.62 -15.93
C THR A 92 -12.96 -7.98 -15.26
N HIS A 93 -13.89 -8.34 -14.37
CA HIS A 93 -13.96 -9.67 -13.76
C HIS A 93 -15.38 -9.97 -13.28
N ASP A 94 -15.88 -11.15 -13.66
CA ASP A 94 -17.03 -11.77 -13.02
C ASP A 94 -16.56 -12.51 -11.76
N PHE A 95 -17.03 -12.10 -10.58
CA PHE A 95 -16.60 -12.66 -9.30
C PHE A 95 -17.15 -14.06 -9.02
N PHE A 96 -18.08 -14.57 -9.84
CA PHE A 96 -18.47 -15.97 -9.81
C PHE A 96 -17.45 -16.88 -10.52
N GLU A 97 -16.58 -16.32 -11.35
CA GLU A 97 -15.46 -17.04 -11.97
C GLU A 97 -14.25 -17.14 -11.01
N PRO A 98 -13.34 -18.11 -11.21
CA PRO A 98 -12.14 -18.22 -10.39
C PRO A 98 -11.33 -16.92 -10.37
N GLN A 99 -11.10 -16.37 -9.18
CA GLN A 99 -10.38 -15.11 -9.00
C GLN A 99 -8.96 -15.16 -9.60
N PRO A 100 -8.64 -14.36 -10.64
CA PRO A 100 -7.34 -14.39 -11.31
C PRO A 100 -6.21 -13.73 -10.51
N VAL A 101 -6.52 -12.80 -9.61
CA VAL A 101 -5.53 -12.12 -8.76
C VAL A 101 -5.29 -12.95 -7.50
N LYS A 102 -4.03 -13.31 -7.25
CA LYS A 102 -3.64 -14.13 -6.08
C LYS A 102 -2.73 -13.34 -5.15
N GLY A 103 -2.74 -13.71 -3.86
CA GLY A 103 -1.79 -13.19 -2.88
C GLY A 103 -1.98 -11.71 -2.54
N THR A 104 -3.20 -11.19 -2.64
CA THR A 104 -3.49 -9.84 -2.16
C THR A 104 -3.66 -9.86 -0.63
N PRO A 105 -3.05 -8.90 0.09
CA PRO A 105 -3.23 -8.76 1.53
C PRO A 105 -4.66 -8.37 1.94
N LEU A 106 -5.38 -7.65 1.08
CA LEU A 106 -6.72 -7.15 1.36
C LEU A 106 -7.62 -7.29 0.12
N ALA A 107 -8.68 -8.09 0.26
CA ALA A 107 -9.79 -8.15 -0.68
C ALA A 107 -11.02 -7.50 -0.02
N LEU A 108 -11.71 -6.61 -0.75
CA LEU A 108 -12.93 -5.94 -0.33
C LEU A 108 -14.15 -6.59 -0.98
#